data_AF-A0A8X8IFS2-F1
#
_entry.id   AF-A0A8X8IFS2-F1
#
_cell.length_a   1.000
_cell.length_b   1.000
_cell.length_c   1.000
_cell.angle_alpha   90.00
_cell.angle_beta   90.00
_cell.angle_gamma   90.00
#
_symmetry.space_group_name_H-M   'P 1'
#
loop_
_entity.id
_entity.type
_entity.pdbx_description
1 polymer ?
#
loop_
_entity_poly.entity_id
_entity_poly.type
_entity_poly.pdbx_seq_one_letter_code
_entity_poly.pdbx_strand_id
1 'polypeptide(L)'
;MENKANWKKRLEQVLWLLAGIGAVVLMGAAMRKKDQKLCTDIRIEIMGTEQQMFIDEKDIAGLLKKNGEVIGEPVAMLNLRYMETLIEKDPWVKNAEMFFDNKQVLDVRIEEREPVARVFTKQGSSFYVDREGLRLPLSEKLSARVPVFTNFPSEKVNLSKPDSALLKNIVSLGRYVLADSFWMAQTAQIDITPEANFELVPVIGNHTVALGNASELDSKFNRLYTFYRQAWLQNGMQTYSHLDVQYHNEVVATRRNYTKPVAKDSLTVTTAPVTHATPAAAPVNVKPVAKKNSTTKSVGAASNKRSNNSLTNERKAKAVMKKQTTTKTHTL
;
A
#
# COMPACT_ATOMS: atom_id res chain seq x y z
N MET A 1 -52.10 -61.88 48.79
CA MET A 1 -51.63 -61.60 47.41
C MET A 1 -50.67 -60.40 47.32
N GLU A 2 -50.11 -59.90 48.44
CA GLU A 2 -49.32 -58.65 48.48
C GLU A 2 -47.86 -58.75 48.00
N ASN A 3 -47.19 -59.90 48.10
CA ASN A 3 -45.76 -60.01 47.75
C ASN A 3 -45.45 -59.94 46.25
N LYS A 4 -46.41 -60.25 45.37
CA LYS A 4 -46.18 -60.20 43.91
C LYS A 4 -46.07 -58.77 43.37
N ALA A 5 -46.69 -57.79 44.03
CA ALA A 5 -46.67 -56.39 43.59
C ALA A 5 -45.34 -55.69 43.94
N ASN A 6 -44.71 -56.04 45.06
CA ASN A 6 -43.46 -55.43 45.51
C ASN A 6 -42.24 -55.92 44.71
N TRP A 7 -42.21 -57.18 44.29
CA TRP A 7 -41.17 -57.72 43.40
C TRP A 7 -41.09 -56.95 42.08
N LYS A 8 -42.23 -56.68 41.43
CA LYS A 8 -42.27 -55.96 40.14
C LYS A 8 -41.72 -54.53 40.27
N LYS A 9 -42.12 -53.81 41.31
CA LYS A 9 -41.60 -52.46 41.61
C LYS A 9 -40.10 -52.45 41.89
N ARG A 10 -39.57 -53.45 42.61
CA ARG A 10 -38.13 -53.59 42.84
C ARG A 10 -37.37 -53.88 41.54
N LEU A 11 -37.95 -54.68 40.65
CA LEU A 11 -37.37 -55.01 39.35
C LEU A 11 -37.33 -53.77 38.43
N GLU A 12 -38.40 -52.97 38.41
CA GLU A 12 -38.44 -51.68 37.73
C GLU A 12 -37.41 -50.69 38.29
N GLN A 13 -37.25 -50.61 39.62
CA GLN A 13 -36.23 -49.77 40.25
C GLN A 13 -34.80 -50.20 39.88
N VAL A 14 -34.52 -51.50 39.85
CA VAL A 14 -33.21 -52.03 39.43
C VAL A 14 -32.95 -51.77 37.95
N LEU A 15 -33.98 -51.90 37.10
CA LEU A 15 -33.89 -51.58 35.67
C LEU A 15 -33.53 -50.10 35.45
N TRP A 16 -34.21 -49.18 36.14
CA TRP A 16 -33.91 -47.74 36.06
C TRP A 16 -32.51 -47.40 36.59
N LEU A 17 -32.06 -48.07 37.66
CA LEU A 17 -30.68 -47.94 38.17
C LEU A 17 -29.64 -48.40 37.14
N LEU A 18 -29.85 -49.57 36.52
CA LEU A 18 -28.97 -50.10 35.48
C LEU A 18 -28.95 -49.20 34.25
N ALA A 19 -30.10 -48.68 33.83
CA ALA A 19 -30.19 -47.72 32.73
C ALA A 19 -29.43 -46.42 33.04
N GLY A 20 -29.54 -45.91 34.28
CA GLY A 20 -28.79 -44.75 34.74
C GLY A 20 -27.27 -44.97 34.69
N ILE A 21 -26.79 -46.11 35.21
CA ILE A 21 -25.37 -46.48 35.16
C ILE A 21 -24.89 -46.61 33.71
N GLY A 22 -25.67 -47.28 32.86
CA GLY A 22 -25.37 -47.42 31.43
C GLY A 22 -25.26 -46.07 30.72
N ALA A 23 -26.16 -45.13 31.00
CA ALA A 23 -26.11 -43.78 30.44
C ALA A 23 -24.84 -43.02 30.85
N VAL A 24 -24.44 -43.10 32.13
CA VAL A 24 -23.21 -42.46 32.62
C VAL A 24 -21.96 -43.05 31.95
N VAL A 25 -21.90 -44.38 31.79
CA VAL A 25 -20.77 -45.05 31.11
C VAL A 25 -20.71 -44.66 29.63
N LEU A 26 -21.84 -44.65 28.93
CA LEU A 26 -21.91 -44.22 27.53
C LEU A 26 -21.49 -42.76 27.35
N MET A 27 -21.93 -41.88 28.25
CA MET A 27 -21.53 -40.47 28.25
C MET A 27 -20.01 -40.31 28.50
N GLY A 28 -19.45 -41.06 29.46
CA GLY A 28 -18.01 -41.09 29.73
C GLY A 28 -17.18 -41.61 28.55
N ALA A 29 -17.65 -42.67 27.88
CA ALA A 29 -17.00 -43.21 26.68
C ALA A 29 -17.10 -42.24 25.49
N ALA A 30 -18.24 -41.56 25.33
CA ALA A 30 -18.43 -40.55 24.30
C ALA A 30 -17.50 -39.34 24.50
N MET A 31 -17.32 -38.87 25.74
CA MET A 31 -16.38 -37.80 26.08
C MET A 31 -14.93 -38.22 25.77
N ARG A 32 -14.48 -39.40 26.23
CA ARG A 32 -13.13 -39.91 25.93
C ARG A 32 -12.84 -40.06 24.44
N LYS A 33 -13.82 -40.51 23.65
CA LYS A 33 -13.68 -40.65 22.19
C LYS A 33 -13.61 -39.30 21.47
N LYS A 34 -14.16 -38.23 22.07
CA LYS A 34 -14.06 -36.86 21.53
C LYS A 34 -12.69 -36.25 21.83
N ASP A 35 -12.13 -36.50 23.01
CA ASP A 35 -10.84 -35.95 23.46
C ASP A 35 -9.61 -36.61 22.80
N GLN A 36 -9.76 -37.83 22.25
CA GLN A 36 -8.68 -38.56 21.58
C GLN A 36 -8.58 -38.31 20.08
N LYS A 37 -9.38 -37.39 19.52
CA LYS A 37 -9.28 -37.06 18.10
C LYS A 37 -7.96 -36.33 17.83
N LEU A 38 -7.13 -36.93 16.98
CA LEU A 38 -5.85 -36.36 16.56
C LEU A 38 -6.06 -35.49 15.32
N CYS A 39 -5.26 -34.43 15.20
CA CYS A 39 -5.16 -33.64 13.98
C CYS A 39 -4.53 -34.51 12.87
N THR A 40 -5.23 -34.68 11.74
CA THR A 40 -4.77 -35.55 10.66
C THR A 40 -3.99 -34.82 9.58
N ASP A 41 -4.33 -33.55 9.33
CA ASP A 41 -3.75 -32.75 8.25
C ASP A 41 -3.98 -31.25 8.50
N ILE A 42 -3.29 -30.38 7.75
CA ILE A 42 -3.44 -28.92 7.80
C ILE A 42 -3.76 -28.41 6.40
N ARG A 43 -4.84 -27.65 6.26
CA ARG A 43 -5.19 -26.91 5.05
C ARG A 43 -5.03 -25.42 5.30
N ILE A 44 -4.21 -24.75 4.50
CA ILE A 44 -3.99 -23.31 4.59
C ILE A 44 -4.66 -22.64 3.39
N GLU A 45 -5.54 -21.67 3.66
CA GLU A 45 -6.21 -20.86 2.66
C GLU A 45 -5.89 -19.39 2.93
N ILE A 46 -5.19 -18.74 1.99
CA ILE A 46 -4.84 -17.32 2.08
C ILE A 46 -5.80 -16.56 1.15
N MET A 47 -6.64 -15.72 1.73
CA MET A 47 -7.57 -14.85 1.03
C MET A 47 -6.91 -13.48 0.81
N GLY A 48 -6.72 -13.12 -0.45
CA GLY A 48 -6.10 -11.85 -0.84
C GLY A 48 -6.25 -11.58 -2.33
N THR A 49 -5.66 -10.48 -2.81
CA THR A 49 -5.64 -10.15 -4.23
C THR A 49 -4.66 -11.08 -4.97
N GLU A 50 -5.15 -11.93 -5.88
CA GLU A 50 -4.38 -13.01 -6.55
C GLU A 50 -3.06 -12.58 -7.22
N GLN A 51 -2.89 -11.29 -7.50
CA GLN A 51 -1.75 -10.78 -8.25
C GLN A 51 -0.56 -10.40 -7.36
N GLN A 52 -0.76 -10.23 -6.04
CA GLN A 52 0.22 -9.66 -5.12
C GLN A 52 0.06 -10.23 -3.70
N MET A 53 0.45 -11.49 -3.47
CA MET A 53 0.52 -12.06 -2.13
C MET A 53 1.83 -11.66 -1.44
N PHE A 54 1.74 -11.04 -0.26
CA PHE A 54 2.85 -10.71 0.63
C PHE A 54 3.10 -11.81 1.68
N ILE A 55 2.12 -12.68 1.91
CA ILE A 55 2.20 -13.83 2.81
C ILE A 55 2.32 -15.14 2.01
N ASP A 56 3.29 -15.98 2.37
CA ASP A 56 3.47 -17.31 1.78
C ASP A 56 2.93 -18.42 2.70
N GLU A 57 2.28 -19.43 2.11
CA GLU A 57 1.83 -20.63 2.83
C GLU A 57 2.96 -21.32 3.60
N LYS A 58 4.19 -21.29 3.04
CA LYS A 58 5.38 -21.87 3.66
C LYS A 58 5.79 -21.14 4.94
N ASP A 59 5.66 -19.81 4.97
CA ASP A 59 6.02 -19.00 6.13
C ASP A 59 5.05 -19.28 7.27
N ILE A 60 3.75 -19.40 6.95
CA ILE A 60 2.69 -19.81 7.89
C ILE A 60 2.93 -21.23 8.40
N ALA A 61 3.15 -22.20 7.52
CA ALA A 61 3.41 -23.58 7.92
C ALA A 61 4.68 -23.69 8.80
N GLY A 62 5.72 -22.90 8.51
CA GLY A 62 6.92 -22.81 9.32
C GLY A 62 6.66 -22.21 10.71
N LEU A 63 5.82 -21.17 10.80
CA LEU A 63 5.43 -20.53 12.05
C LEU A 63 4.64 -21.50 12.93
N LEU A 64 3.70 -22.26 12.35
CA LEU A 64 2.95 -23.29 13.04
C LEU A 64 3.88 -24.38 13.60
N LYS A 65 4.77 -24.94 12.76
CA LYS A 65 5.72 -25.99 13.17
C LYS A 65 6.67 -25.55 14.27
N LYS A 66 7.11 -24.28 14.26
CA LYS A 66 8.04 -23.76 15.27
C LYS A 66 7.43 -23.70 16.68
N ASN A 67 6.10 -23.60 16.77
CA ASN A 67 5.38 -23.49 18.03
C ASN A 67 4.74 -24.81 18.49
N GLY A 68 5.04 -25.92 17.82
CA GLY A 68 4.55 -27.25 18.16
C GLY A 68 4.27 -28.07 16.91
N GLU A 69 4.38 -29.39 17.02
CA GLU A 69 3.90 -30.28 15.97
C GLU A 69 2.38 -30.28 16.02
N VAL A 70 1.71 -29.79 14.98
CA VAL A 70 0.24 -29.67 14.98
C VAL A 70 -0.41 -30.97 14.51
N ILE A 71 0.25 -31.69 13.61
CA ILE A 71 -0.23 -32.97 13.07
C ILE A 71 0.08 -34.07 14.09
N GLY A 72 -0.90 -34.90 14.40
CA GLY A 72 -0.76 -36.00 15.37
C GLY A 72 -1.00 -35.61 16.82
N GLU A 73 -1.12 -34.32 17.15
CA GLU A 73 -1.51 -33.87 18.48
C GLU A 73 -3.03 -34.00 18.71
N PRO A 74 -3.47 -34.24 19.97
CA PRO A 74 -4.89 -34.21 20.32
C PRO A 74 -5.47 -32.83 20.07
N VAL A 75 -6.58 -32.78 19.34
CA VAL A 75 -7.31 -31.55 19.00
C VAL A 75 -7.66 -30.73 20.25
N ALA A 76 -7.99 -31.40 21.36
CA ALA A 76 -8.34 -30.75 22.63
C ALA A 76 -7.16 -30.05 23.32
N MET A 77 -5.91 -30.42 22.99
CA MET A 77 -4.71 -29.83 23.58
C MET A 77 -4.22 -28.60 22.80
N LEU A 78 -4.63 -28.47 21.54
CA LEU A 78 -4.20 -27.39 20.66
C LEU A 78 -4.95 -26.09 20.99
N ASN A 79 -4.20 -25.07 21.39
CA ASN A 79 -4.74 -23.74 21.62
C ASN A 79 -4.79 -22.95 20.31
N LEU A 80 -5.87 -23.15 19.55
CA LEU A 80 -6.10 -22.46 18.28
C LEU A 80 -6.06 -20.94 18.42
N ARG A 81 -6.66 -20.40 19.51
CA ARG A 81 -6.69 -18.95 19.73
C ARG A 81 -5.29 -18.36 19.88
N TYR A 82 -4.41 -19.06 20.60
CA TYR A 82 -3.01 -18.65 20.71
C TYR A 82 -2.31 -18.68 19.35
N MET A 83 -2.53 -19.73 18.55
CA MET A 83 -1.94 -19.86 17.22
C MET A 83 -2.43 -18.78 16.24
N GLU A 84 -3.72 -18.44 16.26
CA GLU A 84 -4.29 -17.30 15.54
C GLU A 84 -3.56 -16.00 15.92
N THR A 85 -3.48 -15.69 17.22
CA THR A 85 -2.81 -14.47 17.70
C THR A 85 -1.32 -14.43 17.38
N LEU A 86 -0.68 -15.58 17.17
CA LEU A 86 0.71 -15.64 16.73
C LEU A 86 0.86 -15.27 15.26
N ILE A 87 -0.05 -15.73 14.40
CA ILE A 87 -0.05 -15.36 12.97
C ILE A 87 -0.42 -13.89 12.80
N GLU A 88 -1.40 -13.39 13.56
CA GLU A 88 -1.83 -11.98 13.54
C GLU A 88 -0.75 -10.98 13.98
N LYS A 89 0.39 -11.44 14.51
CA LYS A 89 1.55 -10.58 14.77
C LYS A 89 2.25 -10.13 13.47
N ASP A 90 2.07 -10.86 12.38
CA ASP A 90 2.56 -10.42 11.08
C ASP A 90 1.76 -9.17 10.65
N PRO A 91 2.42 -8.02 10.38
CA PRO A 91 1.74 -6.80 9.95
C PRO A 91 0.89 -6.96 8.70
N TRP A 92 1.17 -7.94 7.83
CA TRP A 92 0.40 -8.18 6.61
C TRP A 92 -0.85 -9.03 6.84
N VAL A 93 -0.99 -9.65 8.01
CA VAL A 93 -2.19 -10.42 8.37
C VAL A 93 -3.26 -9.45 8.90
N LYS A 94 -4.43 -9.49 8.28
CA LYS A 94 -5.60 -8.76 8.75
C LYS A 94 -6.34 -9.55 9.83
N ASN A 95 -6.59 -10.82 9.55
CA ASN A 95 -7.32 -11.74 10.41
C ASN A 95 -6.81 -13.17 10.17
N ALA A 96 -6.74 -13.98 11.22
CA ALA A 96 -6.45 -15.40 11.10
C ALA A 96 -7.51 -16.20 11.85
N GLU A 97 -8.15 -17.14 11.16
CA GLU A 97 -9.15 -18.04 11.72
C GLU A 97 -8.67 -19.48 11.60
N MET A 98 -8.75 -20.22 12.70
CA MET A 98 -8.38 -21.62 12.75
C MET A 98 -9.52 -22.46 13.31
N PHE A 99 -9.86 -23.53 12.62
CA PHE A 99 -10.86 -24.48 13.11
C PHE A 99 -10.63 -25.88 12.55
N PHE A 100 -11.17 -26.88 13.25
CA PHE A 100 -11.14 -28.25 12.77
C PHE A 100 -12.42 -28.61 12.01
N ASP A 101 -12.26 -29.29 10.89
CA ASP A 101 -13.39 -29.88 10.18
C ASP A 101 -13.84 -31.22 10.80
N ASN A 102 -14.91 -31.79 10.22
CA ASN A 102 -15.44 -33.09 10.65
C ASN A 102 -14.46 -34.26 10.42
N LYS A 103 -13.42 -34.07 9.60
CA LYS A 103 -12.36 -35.04 9.29
C LYS A 103 -11.09 -34.81 10.12
N GLN A 104 -11.12 -33.89 11.09
CA GLN A 104 -9.98 -33.55 11.95
C GLN A 104 -8.80 -32.93 11.18
N VAL A 105 -9.09 -32.29 10.05
CA VAL A 105 -8.16 -31.42 9.33
C VAL A 105 -8.24 -30.03 9.96
N LEU A 106 -7.09 -29.43 10.26
CA LEU A 106 -7.01 -28.05 10.69
C LEU A 106 -7.12 -27.15 9.46
N ASP A 107 -8.23 -26.43 9.33
CA ASP A 107 -8.38 -25.36 8.35
C ASP A 107 -7.82 -24.06 8.96
N VAL A 108 -6.89 -23.44 8.26
CA VAL A 108 -6.25 -22.17 8.60
C VAL A 108 -6.62 -21.17 7.51
N ARG A 109 -7.48 -20.21 7.84
CA ARG A 109 -7.89 -19.13 6.94
C ARG A 109 -7.19 -17.85 7.33
N ILE A 110 -6.50 -17.25 6.37
CA ILE A 110 -5.75 -16.00 6.58
C ILE A 110 -6.30 -14.96 5.64
N GLU A 111 -6.80 -13.86 6.20
CA GLU A 111 -7.14 -12.67 5.43
C GLU A 111 -5.93 -11.75 5.39
N GLU A 112 -5.45 -11.45 4.19
CA GLU A 112 -4.31 -10.57 3.97
C GLU A 112 -4.73 -9.10 3.91
N ARG A 113 -3.86 -8.20 4.40
CA ARG A 113 -4.08 -6.76 4.29
C ARG A 113 -3.77 -6.27 2.89
N GLU A 114 -4.73 -5.53 2.32
CA GLU A 114 -4.59 -4.91 1.02
C GLU A 114 -4.06 -3.48 1.14
N PRO A 115 -2.84 -3.18 0.64
CA PRO A 115 -2.32 -1.82 0.60
C PRO A 115 -3.11 -0.99 -0.43
N VAL A 116 -3.40 0.27 -0.09
CA VAL A 116 -4.12 1.21 -0.97
C VAL A 116 -3.26 2.39 -1.43
N ALA A 117 -2.15 2.63 -0.75
CA ALA A 117 -1.20 3.69 -1.11
C ALA A 117 0.20 3.36 -0.57
N ARG A 118 1.22 3.85 -1.26
CA ARG A 118 2.60 3.89 -0.79
C ARG A 118 2.95 5.33 -0.41
N VAL A 119 3.42 5.54 0.80
CA VAL A 119 3.67 6.88 1.35
C VAL A 119 5.16 7.06 1.61
N PHE A 120 5.74 8.10 1.04
CA PHE A 120 7.11 8.55 1.30
C PHE A 120 7.08 9.75 2.25
N THR A 121 7.90 9.68 3.28
CA THR A 121 8.08 10.76 4.25
C THR A 121 9.04 11.81 3.70
N LYS A 122 9.01 13.02 4.28
CA LYS A 122 9.98 14.09 3.95
C LYS A 122 11.43 13.69 4.23
N GLN A 123 11.64 12.73 5.13
CA GLN A 123 12.95 12.22 5.54
C GLN A 123 13.45 11.08 4.63
N GLY A 124 12.62 10.58 3.71
CA GLY A 124 12.99 9.57 2.71
C GLY A 124 12.62 8.13 3.08
N SER A 125 12.06 7.89 4.26
CA SER A 125 11.46 6.58 4.61
C SER A 125 10.14 6.37 3.86
N SER A 126 9.73 5.11 3.66
CA SER A 126 8.43 4.80 3.05
C SER A 126 7.72 3.63 3.71
N PHE A 127 6.41 3.64 3.64
CA PHE A 127 5.53 2.59 4.17
C PHE A 127 4.31 2.44 3.26
N TYR A 128 3.63 1.30 3.36
CA TYR A 128 2.30 1.14 2.76
C TYR A 128 1.23 1.49 3.79
N VAL A 129 0.06 1.87 3.33
CA VAL A 129 -1.13 2.02 4.17
C VAL A 129 -2.26 1.18 3.61
N ASP A 130 -2.97 0.47 4.48
CA ASP A 130 -4.10 -0.37 4.10
C ASP A 130 -5.43 0.42 4.03
N ARG A 131 -6.52 -0.29 3.70
CA ARG A 131 -7.88 0.29 3.64
C ARG A 131 -8.38 0.85 4.98
N GLU A 132 -7.84 0.39 6.10
CA GLU A 132 -8.21 0.79 7.47
C GLU A 132 -7.34 1.95 7.98
N GLY A 133 -6.31 2.34 7.23
CA GLY A 133 -5.38 3.39 7.63
C GLY A 133 -4.24 2.89 8.52
N LEU A 134 -4.02 1.58 8.58
CA LEU A 134 -2.89 0.99 9.30
C LEU A 134 -1.64 1.02 8.42
N ARG A 135 -0.51 1.33 9.05
CA ARG A 135 0.79 1.35 8.38
C ARG A 135 1.33 -0.07 8.27
N LEU A 136 1.73 -0.42 7.06
CA LEU A 136 2.34 -1.69 6.71
C LEU A 136 3.82 -1.47 6.36
N PRO A 137 4.72 -2.36 6.81
CA PRO A 137 6.12 -2.30 6.45
C PRO A 137 6.30 -2.55 4.94
N LEU A 138 7.50 -2.29 4.43
CA LEU A 138 7.85 -2.75 3.09
C LEU A 138 8.06 -4.27 3.11
N SER A 139 7.62 -4.95 2.05
CA SER A 139 7.99 -6.34 1.83
C SER A 139 9.33 -6.41 1.09
N GLU A 140 10.21 -7.30 1.53
CA GLU A 140 11.48 -7.59 0.86
C GLU A 140 11.27 -8.38 -0.44
N LYS A 141 10.14 -9.10 -0.53
CA LYS A 141 9.81 -9.99 -1.64
C LYS A 141 9.03 -9.29 -2.75
N LEU A 142 8.21 -8.29 -2.40
CA LEU A 142 7.22 -7.72 -3.31
C LEU A 142 7.03 -6.20 -3.18
N SER A 143 6.73 -5.55 -4.31
CA SER A 143 6.27 -4.16 -4.35
C SER A 143 4.82 -4.08 -4.83
N ALA A 144 3.94 -3.50 -4.00
CA ALA A 144 2.54 -3.30 -4.35
C ALA A 144 2.41 -2.28 -5.50
N ARG A 145 1.43 -2.48 -6.39
CA ARG A 145 1.11 -1.51 -7.45
C ARG A 145 -0.01 -0.59 -6.98
N VAL A 146 0.36 0.40 -6.17
CA VAL A 146 -0.55 1.36 -5.55
C VAL A 146 -0.12 2.80 -5.84
N PRO A 147 -1.03 3.78 -5.75
CA PRO A 147 -0.68 5.19 -5.86
C PRO A 147 0.42 5.60 -4.87
N VAL A 148 1.36 6.42 -5.35
CA VAL A 148 2.50 6.91 -4.57
C VAL A 148 2.20 8.31 -4.05
N PHE A 149 2.35 8.49 -2.75
CA PHE A 149 2.26 9.78 -2.07
C PHE A 149 3.64 10.20 -1.57
N THR A 150 3.99 11.47 -1.70
CA THR A 150 5.28 12.00 -1.23
C THR A 150 5.10 13.13 -0.22
N ASN A 151 6.19 13.49 0.48
CA ASN A 151 6.24 14.59 1.44
C ASN A 151 5.37 14.42 2.69
N PHE A 152 5.09 13.18 3.11
CA PHE A 152 4.39 12.94 4.37
C PHE A 152 5.22 13.45 5.57
N PRO A 153 4.64 14.22 6.50
CA PRO A 153 5.40 14.97 7.50
C PRO A 153 6.01 14.12 8.62
N SER A 154 5.44 12.95 8.94
CA SER A 154 5.76 12.19 10.15
C SER A 154 6.23 10.76 9.90
N GLU A 155 7.40 10.41 10.45
CA GLU A 155 7.92 9.04 10.44
C GLU A 155 7.33 8.15 11.53
N LYS A 156 6.75 8.73 12.58
CA LYS A 156 6.29 8.00 13.76
C LYS A 156 5.10 7.11 13.41
N VAL A 157 5.08 5.88 13.93
CA VAL A 157 3.90 4.99 13.83
C VAL A 157 2.73 5.58 14.60
N ASN A 158 2.98 6.12 15.79
CA ASN A 158 1.99 6.84 16.58
C ASN A 158 1.87 8.28 16.05
N LEU A 159 0.83 8.50 15.26
CA LEU A 159 0.57 9.77 14.59
C LEU A 159 -0.05 10.82 15.51
N SER A 160 0.28 12.08 15.27
CA SER A 160 -0.44 13.20 15.83
C SER A 160 -1.86 13.28 15.23
N LYS A 161 -2.78 14.02 15.88
CA LYS A 161 -4.13 14.24 15.32
C LYS A 161 -4.12 14.77 13.88
N PRO A 162 -3.34 15.81 13.51
CA PRO A 162 -3.32 16.28 12.13
C PRO A 162 -2.74 15.24 11.15
N ASP A 163 -1.67 14.53 11.54
CA ASP A 163 -1.08 13.50 10.67
C ASP A 163 -2.03 12.30 10.47
N SER A 164 -2.81 11.95 11.50
CA SER A 164 -3.83 10.90 11.41
C SER A 164 -4.97 11.31 10.48
N ALA A 165 -5.41 12.58 10.53
CA ALA A 165 -6.41 13.10 9.60
C ALA A 165 -5.88 13.13 8.16
N LEU A 166 -4.62 13.56 7.97
CA LEU A 166 -3.95 13.50 6.68
C LEU A 166 -3.84 12.07 6.13
N LEU A 167 -3.51 11.10 6.98
CA LEU A 167 -3.45 9.70 6.58
C LEU A 167 -4.82 9.17 6.13
N LYS A 168 -5.92 9.56 6.80
CA LYS A 168 -7.28 9.22 6.34
C LYS A 168 -7.61 9.81 4.97
N ASN A 169 -7.15 11.04 4.71
CA ASN A 169 -7.29 11.67 3.41
C ASN A 169 -6.48 10.93 2.32
N ILE A 170 -5.27 10.50 2.65
CA ILE A 170 -4.43 9.65 1.77
C ILE A 170 -5.13 8.33 1.46
N VAL A 171 -5.70 7.66 2.46
CA VAL A 171 -6.46 6.41 2.25
C VAL A 171 -7.65 6.65 1.32
N SER A 172 -8.39 7.74 1.54
CA SER A 172 -9.57 8.08 0.74
C SER A 172 -9.20 8.35 -0.73
N LEU A 173 -8.19 9.19 -0.95
CA LEU A 173 -7.69 9.52 -2.29
C LEU A 173 -6.99 8.33 -2.97
N GLY A 174 -6.17 7.58 -2.23
CA GLY A 174 -5.49 6.38 -2.71
C GLY A 174 -6.48 5.32 -3.18
N ARG A 175 -7.54 5.06 -2.41
CA ARG A 175 -8.63 4.16 -2.80
C ARG A 175 -9.35 4.64 -4.06
N TYR A 176 -9.64 5.94 -4.15
CA TYR A 176 -10.30 6.52 -5.33
C TYR A 176 -9.47 6.31 -6.60
N VAL A 177 -8.17 6.63 -6.55
CA VAL A 177 -7.26 6.46 -7.69
C VAL A 177 -7.02 4.99 -8.01
N LEU A 178 -6.88 4.13 -7.00
CA LEU A 178 -6.65 2.69 -7.19
C LEU A 178 -7.86 1.98 -7.82
N ALA A 179 -9.07 2.44 -7.52
CA ALA A 179 -10.31 1.86 -8.07
C ALA A 179 -10.51 2.14 -9.56
N ASP A 180 -9.87 3.18 -10.11
CA ASP A 180 -10.02 3.59 -11.50
C ASP A 180 -8.72 3.37 -12.29
N SER A 181 -8.78 2.46 -13.27
CA SER A 181 -7.61 2.10 -14.09
C SER A 181 -7.01 3.28 -14.88
N PHE A 182 -7.84 4.26 -15.28
CA PHE A 182 -7.38 5.45 -15.99
C PHE A 182 -6.62 6.37 -15.02
N TRP A 183 -7.18 6.64 -13.84
CA TRP A 183 -6.49 7.48 -12.85
C TRP A 183 -5.24 6.84 -12.30
N MET A 184 -5.24 5.53 -12.07
CA MET A 184 -4.04 4.79 -11.68
C MET A 184 -2.96 4.91 -12.76
N ALA A 185 -3.31 4.72 -14.04
CA ALA A 185 -2.35 4.83 -15.14
C ALA A 185 -1.85 6.27 -15.39
N GLN A 186 -2.67 7.26 -15.08
CA GLN A 186 -2.34 8.68 -15.28
C GLN A 186 -1.57 9.27 -14.09
N THR A 187 -1.58 8.65 -12.91
CA THR A 187 -0.93 9.16 -11.69
C THR A 187 0.51 8.66 -11.59
N ALA A 188 1.48 9.58 -11.70
CA ALA A 188 2.88 9.26 -11.44
C ALA A 188 3.17 9.32 -9.93
N GLN A 189 2.75 10.42 -9.30
CA GLN A 189 2.84 10.62 -7.85
C GLN A 189 1.79 11.65 -7.41
N ILE A 190 1.50 11.66 -6.11
CA ILE A 190 0.67 12.66 -5.45
C ILE A 190 1.51 13.30 -4.35
N ASP A 191 1.81 14.58 -4.50
CA ASP A 191 2.66 15.32 -3.57
C ASP A 191 1.80 15.98 -2.49
N ILE A 192 2.24 15.89 -1.24
CA ILE A 192 1.61 16.55 -0.10
C ILE A 192 2.24 17.93 0.09
N THR A 193 1.45 18.99 0.00
CA THR A 193 1.92 20.37 0.20
C THR A 193 2.15 20.67 1.70
N PRO A 194 2.89 21.74 2.05
CA PRO A 194 3.04 22.17 3.44
C PRO A 194 1.71 22.43 4.16
N GLU A 195 0.68 22.82 3.42
CA GLU A 195 -0.69 23.08 3.90
C GLU A 195 -1.54 21.80 4.02
N ALA A 196 -0.94 20.61 3.85
CA ALA A 196 -1.59 19.30 3.87
C ALA A 196 -2.66 19.11 2.77
N ASN A 197 -2.47 19.79 1.63
CA ASN A 197 -3.22 19.54 0.40
C ASN A 197 -2.48 18.57 -0.52
N PHE A 198 -3.16 18.11 -1.58
CA PHE A 198 -2.63 17.17 -2.56
C PHE A 198 -2.44 17.84 -3.92
N GLU A 199 -1.28 17.58 -4.53
CA GLU A 199 -1.00 17.89 -5.92
C GLU A 199 -0.73 16.60 -6.69
N LEU A 200 -1.50 16.34 -7.73
CA LEU A 200 -1.31 15.20 -8.61
C LEU A 200 -0.29 15.56 -9.70
N VAL A 201 0.75 14.73 -9.81
CA VAL A 201 1.69 14.76 -10.93
C VAL A 201 1.31 13.64 -11.91
N PRO A 202 0.89 13.99 -13.13
CA PRO A 202 0.52 13.02 -14.14
C PRO A 202 1.74 12.34 -14.78
N VAL A 203 1.55 11.10 -15.25
CA VAL A 203 2.57 10.35 -16.04
C VAL A 203 2.86 11.02 -17.38
N ILE A 204 1.82 11.61 -17.99
CA ILE A 204 1.91 12.26 -19.29
C ILE A 204 1.57 13.73 -19.13
N GLY A 205 2.38 14.59 -19.76
CA GLY A 205 2.29 16.03 -19.61
C GLY A 205 3.26 16.54 -18.55
N ASN A 206 3.72 17.78 -18.71
CA ASN A 206 4.66 18.41 -17.79
C ASN A 206 3.93 19.45 -16.92
N HIS A 207 2.79 19.09 -16.35
CA HIS A 207 1.97 19.96 -15.52
C HIS A 207 1.67 19.33 -14.17
N THR A 208 1.37 20.15 -13.17
CA THR A 208 0.84 19.67 -11.88
C THR A 208 -0.66 19.97 -11.80
N VAL A 209 -1.37 19.18 -10.99
CA VAL A 209 -2.80 19.36 -10.75
C VAL A 209 -3.07 19.56 -9.26
N ALA A 210 -3.45 20.76 -8.84
CA ALA A 210 -3.87 21.02 -7.47
C ALA A 210 -5.26 20.40 -7.23
N LEU A 211 -5.30 19.34 -6.42
CA LEU A 211 -6.53 18.68 -5.98
C LEU A 211 -7.08 19.32 -4.70
N GLY A 212 -6.22 19.95 -3.90
CA GLY A 212 -6.57 20.46 -2.58
C GLY A 212 -6.75 19.33 -1.57
N ASN A 213 -7.81 19.37 -0.78
CA ASN A 213 -8.16 18.31 0.16
C ASN A 213 -8.73 17.05 -0.53
N ALA A 214 -8.94 15.97 0.24
CA ALA A 214 -9.55 14.72 -0.24
C ALA A 214 -11.09 14.73 -0.29
N SER A 215 -11.73 15.90 -0.25
CA SER A 215 -13.20 16.03 -0.38
C SER A 215 -13.60 16.13 -1.85
N GLU A 216 -14.84 15.72 -2.17
CA GLU A 216 -15.45 15.87 -3.49
C GLU A 216 -14.60 15.31 -4.65
N LEU A 217 -13.95 14.16 -4.44
CA LEU A 217 -13.03 13.56 -5.40
C LEU A 217 -13.70 13.32 -6.77
N ASP A 218 -14.89 12.74 -6.79
CA ASP A 218 -15.67 12.53 -8.02
C ASP A 218 -15.81 13.80 -8.85
N SER A 219 -16.19 14.90 -8.19
CA SER A 219 -16.40 16.20 -8.79
C SER A 219 -15.09 16.76 -9.38
N LYS A 220 -14.00 16.72 -8.61
CA LYS A 220 -12.68 17.24 -9.00
C LYS A 220 -12.09 16.44 -10.17
N PHE A 221 -12.10 15.12 -10.07
CA PHE A 221 -11.56 14.25 -11.11
C PHE A 221 -12.43 14.28 -12.37
N ASN A 222 -13.76 14.41 -12.28
CA ASN A 222 -14.61 14.58 -13.46
C ASN A 222 -14.34 15.91 -14.19
N ARG A 223 -14.12 17.01 -13.45
CA ARG A 223 -13.68 18.29 -14.05
C ARG A 223 -12.33 18.14 -14.74
N LEU A 224 -11.36 17.50 -14.08
CA LEU A 224 -10.05 17.23 -14.66
C LEU A 224 -10.14 16.40 -15.94
N TYR A 225 -10.95 15.33 -15.92
CA TYR A 225 -11.20 14.48 -17.07
C TYR A 225 -11.85 15.25 -18.23
N THR A 226 -12.82 16.10 -17.93
CA THR A 226 -13.48 16.95 -18.93
C THR A 226 -12.49 17.92 -19.56
N PHE A 227 -11.62 18.53 -18.76
CA PHE A 227 -10.54 19.38 -19.24
C PHE A 227 -9.57 18.61 -20.16
N TYR A 228 -9.20 17.38 -19.79
CA TYR A 228 -8.37 16.51 -20.62
C TYR A 228 -9.02 16.14 -21.95
N ARG A 229 -10.35 15.97 -21.98
CA ARG A 229 -11.06 15.68 -23.23
C ARG A 229 -11.25 16.90 -24.12
N GLN A 230 -11.50 18.08 -23.56
CA GLN A 230 -11.90 19.25 -24.34
C GLN A 230 -10.72 20.17 -24.65
N ALA A 231 -10.02 20.64 -23.61
CA ALA A 231 -8.99 21.66 -23.75
C ALA A 231 -7.65 21.09 -24.19
N TRP A 232 -7.29 19.91 -23.68
CA TRP A 232 -6.00 19.28 -23.99
C TRP A 232 -5.93 18.84 -25.46
N LEU A 233 -6.97 18.18 -25.98
CA LEU A 233 -7.00 17.74 -27.39
C LEU A 233 -6.90 18.90 -28.39
N GLN A 234 -7.42 20.08 -28.03
CA GLN A 234 -7.39 21.26 -28.90
C GLN A 234 -6.09 22.06 -28.81
N ASN A 235 -5.56 22.23 -27.59
CA ASN A 235 -4.43 23.14 -27.35
C ASN A 235 -3.07 22.42 -27.23
N GLY A 236 -3.05 21.10 -27.16
CA GLY A 236 -1.83 20.31 -27.01
C GLY A 236 -1.32 20.18 -25.57
N MET A 237 -0.51 19.13 -25.34
CA MET A 237 -0.10 18.69 -24.00
C MET A 237 0.87 19.62 -23.26
N GLN A 238 1.54 20.50 -24.00
CA GLN A 238 2.59 21.37 -23.48
C GLN A 238 2.13 22.83 -23.36
N THR A 239 0.82 23.06 -23.25
CA THR A 239 0.26 24.41 -23.12
C THR A 239 0.17 24.89 -21.68
N TYR A 240 -0.24 24.00 -20.78
CA TYR A 240 -0.47 24.33 -19.37
C TYR A 240 0.65 23.77 -18.48
N SER A 241 1.01 24.52 -17.44
CA SER A 241 1.98 24.11 -16.41
C SER A 241 1.32 23.75 -15.09
N HIS A 242 0.16 24.33 -14.79
CA HIS A 242 -0.58 24.06 -13.55
C HIS A 242 -2.07 24.07 -13.82
N LEU A 243 -2.79 23.11 -13.27
CA LEU A 243 -4.24 23.02 -13.30
C LEU A 243 -4.74 23.02 -11.85
N ASP A 244 -5.71 23.88 -11.54
CA ASP A 244 -6.35 23.90 -10.23
C ASP A 244 -7.81 23.45 -10.40
N VAL A 245 -8.15 22.34 -9.75
CA VAL A 245 -9.51 21.76 -9.76
C VAL A 245 -10.23 21.94 -8.43
N GLN A 246 -9.69 22.75 -7.51
CA GLN A 246 -10.30 23.02 -6.21
C GLN A 246 -11.56 23.87 -6.32
N TYR A 247 -11.66 24.71 -7.36
CA TYR A 247 -12.81 25.56 -7.60
C TYR A 247 -14.01 24.76 -8.10
N HIS A 248 -15.20 25.20 -7.68
CA HIS A 248 -16.44 24.55 -8.06
C HIS A 248 -16.80 24.87 -9.52
N ASN A 249 -17.19 23.86 -10.29
CA ASN A 249 -17.60 23.95 -11.70
C ASN A 249 -16.58 24.53 -12.70
N GLU A 250 -15.35 24.82 -12.29
CA GLU A 250 -14.32 25.34 -13.17
C GLU A 250 -12.95 24.68 -12.94
N VAL A 251 -12.09 24.80 -13.96
CA VAL A 251 -10.69 24.40 -13.89
C VAL A 251 -9.85 25.62 -14.24
N VAL A 252 -9.05 26.09 -13.29
CA VAL A 252 -8.17 27.24 -13.51
C VAL A 252 -6.84 26.72 -14.03
N ALA A 253 -6.50 27.08 -15.27
CA ALA A 253 -5.29 26.59 -15.94
C ALA A 253 -4.27 27.72 -16.14
N THR A 254 -3.06 27.51 -15.62
CA THR A 254 -1.93 28.42 -15.85
C THR A 254 -1.15 27.97 -17.08
N ARG A 255 -0.94 28.88 -18.03
CA ARG A 255 -0.14 28.62 -19.24
C ARG A 255 1.35 28.67 -18.91
N ARG A 256 2.14 27.78 -19.52
CA ARG A 256 3.58 27.59 -19.22
C ARG A 256 4.45 28.84 -19.47
N ASN A 257 4.08 29.67 -20.44
CA ASN A 257 4.82 30.89 -20.80
C ASN A 257 4.09 32.18 -20.36
N TYR A 258 3.17 32.09 -19.40
CA TYR A 258 2.47 33.27 -18.91
C TYR A 258 3.26 33.98 -17.80
N THR A 259 3.95 35.05 -18.18
CA THR A 259 4.47 36.03 -17.22
C THR A 259 3.32 36.99 -16.88
N LYS A 260 2.89 37.04 -15.61
CA LYS A 260 1.94 38.07 -15.16
C LYS A 260 2.53 39.44 -15.53
N PRO A 261 1.80 40.33 -16.24
CA PRO A 261 2.28 41.67 -16.48
C PRO A 261 2.48 42.36 -15.13
N VAL A 262 3.73 42.66 -14.80
CA VAL A 262 4.06 43.50 -13.65
C VAL A 262 3.46 44.87 -13.92
N ALA A 263 2.54 45.31 -13.06
CA ALA A 263 2.00 46.66 -13.11
C ALA A 263 3.18 47.64 -13.03
N LYS A 264 3.42 48.39 -14.10
CA LYS A 264 4.35 49.52 -14.08
C LYS A 264 3.66 50.66 -13.34
N ASP A 265 3.74 50.64 -12.03
CA ASP A 265 3.55 51.87 -11.28
C ASP A 265 4.55 51.94 -10.13
N SER A 266 5.24 53.08 -10.09
CA SER A 266 6.11 53.57 -9.01
C SER A 266 7.57 53.09 -9.01
N LEU A 267 8.39 53.64 -9.90
CA LEU A 267 9.76 54.09 -9.58
C LEU A 267 10.16 55.24 -10.52
N THR A 268 9.72 56.46 -10.19
CA THR A 268 10.29 57.68 -10.76
C THR A 268 11.68 57.85 -10.14
N VAL A 269 12.73 57.42 -10.85
CA VAL A 269 14.10 57.76 -10.48
C VAL A 269 14.42 59.13 -11.06
N THR A 270 14.42 60.14 -10.20
CA THR A 270 14.96 61.46 -10.46
C THR A 270 16.45 61.34 -10.79
N THR A 271 16.83 61.53 -12.05
CA THR A 271 18.24 61.66 -12.46
C THR A 271 18.69 63.10 -12.27
N ALA A 272 19.57 63.34 -11.29
CA ALA A 272 20.41 64.54 -11.27
C ALA A 272 21.71 64.27 -12.07
N PRO A 273 22.23 65.24 -12.85
CA PRO A 273 23.37 65.00 -13.72
C PRO A 273 24.70 65.15 -12.96
N VAL A 274 25.66 64.26 -13.21
CA VAL A 274 27.06 64.48 -12.83
C VAL A 274 27.95 64.21 -14.03
N THR A 275 28.78 65.21 -14.28
CA THR A 275 29.61 65.52 -15.44
C THR A 275 30.81 64.59 -15.61
N HIS A 276 31.24 64.46 -16.87
CA HIS A 276 32.38 63.69 -17.37
C HIS A 276 33.74 64.00 -16.72
N ALA A 277 34.58 62.97 -16.57
CA ALA A 277 36.02 63.05 -16.86
C ALA A 277 36.61 61.66 -17.17
N THR A 278 37.29 61.55 -18.31
CA THR A 278 38.17 60.45 -18.75
C THR A 278 39.62 60.95 -18.70
N PRO A 279 40.63 60.11 -18.41
CA PRO A 279 41.58 59.64 -19.46
C PRO A 279 42.03 58.17 -19.23
N ALA A 280 42.08 57.27 -20.21
CA ALA A 280 43.03 57.09 -21.33
C ALA A 280 44.47 56.63 -20.96
N ALA A 281 44.82 55.41 -21.42
CA ALA A 281 46.12 54.92 -21.98
C ALA A 281 46.76 53.66 -21.34
N ALA A 282 47.09 52.69 -22.22
CA ALA A 282 47.81 51.40 -22.04
C ALA A 282 49.37 51.59 -22.05
N PRO A 283 50.30 50.57 -22.11
CA PRO A 283 50.17 49.11 -22.27
C PRO A 283 51.17 48.17 -21.50
N VAL A 284 50.87 46.85 -21.57
CA VAL A 284 51.69 45.60 -21.64
C VAL A 284 53.21 45.60 -21.32
N ASN A 285 53.70 44.66 -20.47
CA ASN A 285 54.88 43.81 -20.76
C ASN A 285 55.01 42.53 -19.87
N VAL A 286 55.77 41.52 -20.34
CA VAL A 286 55.72 40.08 -19.97
C VAL A 286 57.06 39.54 -19.38
N LYS A 287 57.01 38.74 -18.28
CA LYS A 287 57.93 37.63 -17.79
C LYS A 287 59.45 37.90 -17.51
N PRO A 288 60.27 36.96 -16.92
CA PRO A 288 60.09 35.61 -16.29
C PRO A 288 60.89 35.36 -14.96
N VAL A 289 60.97 34.06 -14.52
CA VAL A 289 62.03 33.36 -13.70
C VAL A 289 61.73 33.17 -12.19
N ALA A 290 62.09 32.11 -11.45
CA ALA A 290 62.15 30.63 -11.60
C ALA A 290 62.46 29.99 -10.21
N LYS A 291 61.97 28.75 -9.99
CA LYS A 291 62.49 27.62 -9.18
C LYS A 291 62.90 27.73 -7.68
N LYS A 292 62.32 26.83 -6.86
CA LYS A 292 62.96 25.66 -6.15
C LYS A 292 61.86 24.88 -5.38
N ASN A 293 61.50 23.65 -5.77
CA ASN A 293 62.06 22.31 -5.43
C ASN A 293 61.81 21.81 -3.99
N SER A 294 60.97 20.77 -3.85
CA SER A 294 61.28 19.46 -3.22
C SER A 294 60.06 18.50 -3.32
N THR A 295 60.06 17.51 -4.22
CA THR A 295 60.39 16.07 -4.04
C THR A 295 59.56 15.23 -3.04
N THR A 296 58.56 14.52 -3.60
CA THR A 296 58.39 13.04 -3.63
C THR A 296 58.32 12.19 -2.35
N LYS A 297 57.25 11.38 -2.20
CA LYS A 297 57.22 9.96 -2.62
C LYS A 297 55.84 9.30 -2.44
N SER A 298 55.40 8.63 -3.50
CA SER A 298 54.34 7.60 -3.55
C SER A 298 54.85 6.24 -3.07
N VAL A 299 53.96 5.37 -2.57
CA VAL A 299 53.77 3.91 -2.84
C VAL A 299 52.47 3.53 -2.07
N GLY A 300 51.52 2.71 -2.52
CA GLY A 300 51.44 1.81 -3.67
C GLY A 300 50.03 1.23 -3.83
N ALA A 301 49.84 0.56 -4.96
CA ALA A 301 48.60 -0.02 -5.46
C ALA A 301 48.28 -1.40 -4.84
N ALA A 302 47.00 -1.78 -4.87
CA ALA A 302 46.58 -3.18 -4.95
C ALA A 302 45.26 -3.31 -5.72
N SER A 303 45.20 -4.37 -6.53
CA SER A 303 44.24 -4.70 -7.59
C SER A 303 43.17 -5.70 -7.11
N ASN A 304 41.93 -5.60 -7.61
CA ASN A 304 41.18 -6.73 -8.21
C ASN A 304 39.79 -6.25 -8.71
N LYS A 305 39.41 -6.31 -10.00
CA LYS A 305 39.00 -7.42 -10.89
C LYS A 305 37.54 -7.90 -10.72
N ARG A 306 36.72 -7.59 -11.75
CA ARG A 306 35.51 -8.28 -12.32
C ARG A 306 34.32 -8.50 -11.36
N SER A 307 33.06 -8.28 -11.77
CA SER A 307 32.43 -8.79 -12.99
C SER A 307 31.15 -8.00 -13.34
N ASN A 308 31.06 -7.51 -14.58
CA ASN A 308 29.80 -7.14 -15.22
C ASN A 308 29.13 -8.42 -15.72
N ASN A 309 27.83 -8.58 -15.49
CA ASN A 309 27.02 -9.42 -16.37
C ASN A 309 25.70 -8.73 -16.70
N SER A 310 25.61 -8.33 -17.97
CA SER A 310 24.41 -7.90 -18.66
C SER A 310 23.63 -9.12 -19.14
N LEU A 311 22.34 -9.20 -18.84
CA LEU A 311 21.41 -10.02 -19.61
C LEU A 311 20.18 -9.20 -19.94
N THR A 312 20.17 -8.77 -21.19
CA THR A 312 19.03 -8.30 -21.97
C THR A 312 17.95 -9.37 -22.05
N ASN A 313 16.68 -9.00 -21.89
CA ASN A 313 15.61 -9.70 -22.60
C ASN A 313 14.42 -8.77 -22.86
N GLU A 314 14.24 -8.44 -24.15
CA GLU A 314 13.02 -7.90 -24.71
C GLU A 314 11.88 -8.94 -24.60
N ARG A 315 10.68 -8.51 -24.18
CA ARG A 315 9.44 -9.10 -24.68
C ARG A 315 8.40 -8.02 -24.92
N LYS A 316 8.15 -7.78 -26.22
CA LYS A 316 7.05 -6.99 -26.77
C LYS A 316 5.73 -7.72 -26.54
N ALA A 317 4.75 -7.05 -25.94
CA ALA A 317 3.35 -7.48 -25.95
C ALA A 317 2.53 -6.54 -26.84
N LYS A 318 2.06 -7.06 -27.98
CA LYS A 318 1.03 -6.44 -28.83
C LYS A 318 -0.33 -6.69 -28.19
N ALA A 319 -1.10 -5.65 -27.91
CA ALA A 319 -2.52 -5.75 -27.57
C ALA A 319 -3.37 -5.60 -28.84
N VAL A 320 -4.11 -6.65 -29.17
CA VAL A 320 -5.17 -6.68 -30.20
C VAL A 320 -6.49 -6.40 -29.49
N MET A 321 -7.15 -5.30 -29.84
CA MET A 321 -8.44 -4.88 -29.29
C MET A 321 -9.58 -5.53 -30.09
N LYS A 322 -10.29 -6.47 -29.46
CA LYS A 322 -11.49 -7.11 -30.00
C LYS A 322 -12.71 -6.26 -29.63
N LYS A 323 -13.38 -5.67 -30.62
CA LYS A 323 -14.69 -5.00 -30.47
C LYS A 323 -15.73 -6.02 -30.02
N GLN A 324 -16.49 -5.70 -28.98
CA GLN A 324 -17.80 -6.30 -28.74
C GLN A 324 -18.87 -5.22 -28.83
N THR A 325 -19.71 -5.41 -29.84
CA THR A 325 -20.96 -4.73 -30.17
C THR A 325 -22.04 -5.15 -29.17
N THR A 326 -22.78 -4.20 -28.60
CA THR A 326 -24.07 -4.49 -27.97
C THR A 326 -25.14 -3.60 -28.59
N THR A 327 -25.95 -4.27 -29.41
CA THR A 327 -27.25 -3.84 -29.93
C THR A 327 -28.21 -3.64 -28.75
N LYS A 328 -28.82 -2.46 -28.63
CA LYS A 328 -30.04 -2.28 -27.84
C LYS A 328 -31.21 -1.98 -28.77
N THR A 329 -32.05 -2.99 -28.92
CA THR A 329 -33.43 -2.90 -29.38
C THR A 329 -34.23 -2.16 -28.31
N HIS A 330 -34.99 -1.13 -28.69
CA HIS A 330 -36.15 -0.69 -27.91
C HIS A 330 -37.31 -0.47 -28.88
N THR A 331 -38.36 -1.24 -28.64
CA THR A 331 -39.69 -1.15 -29.24
C THR A 331 -40.59 -0.45 -28.22
N LEU A 332 -41.58 0.27 -28.78
CA LEU A 332 -42.67 1.04 -28.19
C LEU A 332 -42.34 2.50 -27.87
#